data_AF-A0A8I1I5J3-F1
#
_entry.id   AF-A0A8I1I5J3-F1
#
_cell.length_a   1.000
_cell.length_b   1.000
_cell.length_c   1.000
_cell.angle_alpha   90.00
_cell.angle_beta   90.00
_cell.angle_gamma   90.00
#
_symmetry.space_group_name_H-M   'P 1'
#
loop_
_entity.id
_entity.type
_entity.pdbx_description
1 polymer ?
#
loop_
_entity_poly.entity_id
_entity_poly.type
_entity_poly.pdbx_seq_one_letter_code
_entity_poly.pdbx_strand_id
1 'polypeptide(L)'
;MAEMVDYDPVIREIGDPDQITLPLEYTGQVRYTPIVTVGDRVRKGQAVATSRYGNTVIASISGMVSAITSGLDSAVRVHAPAIVIDKDESPPLNPEELFTGPAPAGDSEAALLRLRAAGVAPPWALPGT
;
A
#
# COMPACT_ATOMS: atom_id res chain seq x y z
N MET A 1 -13.96 -36.59 -12.87
CA MET A 1 -13.14 -35.57 -13.57
C MET A 1 -14.00 -34.32 -13.63
N ALA A 2 -13.88 -33.41 -12.66
CA ALA A 2 -14.68 -32.18 -12.64
C ALA A 2 -14.02 -31.17 -13.59
N GLU A 3 -14.79 -30.73 -14.57
CA GLU A 3 -14.40 -29.76 -15.59
C GLU A 3 -14.35 -28.38 -14.94
N MET A 4 -13.18 -27.75 -14.93
CA MET A 4 -12.96 -26.41 -14.39
C MET A 4 -13.45 -25.40 -15.43
N VAL A 5 -14.76 -25.19 -15.49
CA VAL A 5 -15.41 -24.25 -16.40
C VAL A 5 -15.60 -22.92 -15.66
N ASP A 6 -14.62 -22.01 -15.76
CA ASP A 6 -14.85 -20.55 -15.76
C ASP A 6 -13.56 -19.77 -16.08
N TYR A 7 -12.97 -19.98 -17.26
CA TYR A 7 -11.89 -19.09 -17.73
C TYR A 7 -12.51 -17.89 -18.43
N ASP A 8 -12.63 -16.78 -17.72
CA ASP A 8 -12.98 -15.48 -18.29
C ASP A 8 -11.70 -14.70 -18.63
N PRO A 9 -11.34 -14.58 -19.93
CA PRO A 9 -10.12 -13.89 -20.35
C PRO A 9 -10.21 -12.37 -20.26
N VAL A 10 -11.39 -11.81 -19.95
CA VAL A 10 -11.61 -10.36 -19.98
C VAL A 10 -11.19 -9.73 -18.65
N ILE A 11 -10.07 -9.02 -18.67
CA ILE A 11 -9.67 -8.13 -17.57
C ILE A 11 -10.65 -6.95 -17.54
N ARG A 12 -11.41 -6.83 -16.45
CA ARG A 12 -12.36 -5.73 -16.24
C ARG A 12 -11.81 -4.78 -15.18
N GLU A 13 -11.95 -3.50 -15.43
CA GLU A 13 -11.71 -2.48 -14.43
C GLU A 13 -12.90 -2.43 -13.47
N ILE A 14 -12.63 -2.52 -12.17
CA ILE A 14 -13.61 -2.35 -11.11
C ILE A 14 -13.32 -1.03 -10.40
N GLY A 15 -14.38 -0.34 -9.98
CA GLY A 15 -14.23 0.89 -9.20
C GLY A 15 -13.54 0.63 -7.86
N ASP A 16 -12.91 1.68 -7.33
CA ASP A 16 -12.32 1.64 -5.99
C ASP A 16 -13.42 1.31 -4.95
N PRO A 17 -13.17 0.38 -4.00
CA PRO A 17 -14.13 -0.03 -2.98
C PRO A 17 -14.41 1.09 -1.98
N ASP A 18 -15.54 1.01 -1.28
CA ASP A 18 -15.95 2.02 -0.29
C ASP A 18 -15.05 2.07 0.95
N GLN A 19 -14.35 0.97 1.25
CA GLN A 19 -13.42 0.86 2.36
C GLN A 19 -12.30 -0.13 2.01
N ILE A 20 -11.08 0.17 2.50
CA ILE A 20 -9.96 -0.78 2.47
C ILE A 20 -9.35 -0.94 3.86
N THR A 21 -8.72 -2.10 4.07
CA THR A 21 -7.91 -2.40 5.26
C THR A 21 -6.50 -2.74 4.80
N LEU A 22 -5.53 -1.97 5.24
CA LEU A 22 -4.11 -2.14 4.93
C LEU A 22 -3.40 -2.75 6.14
N PRO A 23 -2.99 -4.03 6.09
CA PRO A 23 -2.22 -4.63 7.17
C PRO A 23 -0.82 -4.01 7.24
N LEU A 24 -0.30 -3.88 8.46
CA LEU A 24 1.02 -3.31 8.77
C LEU A 24 2.02 -4.37 9.26
N GLU A 25 1.58 -5.61 9.37
CA GLU A 25 2.42 -6.77 9.64
C GLU A 25 2.19 -7.80 8.54
N TYR A 26 3.21 -8.00 7.72
CA TYR A 26 3.23 -9.00 6.66
C TYR A 26 4.09 -10.19 7.10
N THR A 27 3.73 -11.39 6.62
CA THR A 27 4.54 -12.60 6.82
C THR A 27 5.97 -12.36 6.33
N GLY A 28 6.96 -12.49 7.21
CA GLY A 28 8.36 -12.13 6.93
C GLY A 28 8.97 -11.07 7.86
N GLN A 29 8.30 -10.71 8.96
CA GLN A 29 8.80 -9.82 10.03
C GLN A 29 9.00 -8.33 9.66
N VAL A 30 8.48 -7.86 8.52
CA VAL A 30 8.49 -6.42 8.23
C VAL A 30 7.30 -5.78 8.95
N ARG A 31 7.62 -5.02 10.00
CA ARG A 31 6.66 -4.18 10.73
C ARG A 31 6.68 -2.78 10.14
N TYR A 32 5.49 -2.28 9.82
CA TYR A 32 5.29 -0.91 9.39
C TYR A 32 4.70 -0.09 10.54
N THR A 33 5.25 1.10 10.73
CA THR A 33 4.76 2.09 11.68
C THR A 33 3.88 3.08 10.90
N PRO A 34 2.61 3.32 11.32
CA PRO A 34 1.78 4.36 10.73
C PRO A 34 2.48 5.72 10.77
N ILE A 35 2.34 6.50 9.70
CA ILE A 35 2.78 7.91 9.64
C ILE A 35 1.59 8.88 9.51
N VAL A 36 0.37 8.35 9.59
CA VAL A 36 -0.91 9.06 9.59
C VAL A 36 -1.66 8.77 10.89
N THR A 37 -2.68 9.56 11.19
CA THR A 37 -3.56 9.42 12.35
C THR A 37 -5.01 9.22 11.92
N VAL A 38 -5.83 8.64 12.79
CA VAL A 38 -7.30 8.59 12.59
C VAL A 38 -7.86 10.00 12.40
N GLY A 39 -8.68 10.18 11.37
CA GLY A 39 -9.23 11.47 10.94
C GLY A 39 -8.44 12.16 9.83
N ASP A 40 -7.21 11.71 9.53
CA ASP A 40 -6.43 12.25 8.41
C ASP A 40 -7.10 11.91 7.08
N ARG A 41 -7.05 12.86 6.14
CA ARG A 41 -7.35 12.60 4.73
C ARG A 41 -6.08 12.16 4.01
N VAL A 42 -6.20 11.10 3.23
CA VAL A 42 -5.12 10.53 2.43
C VAL A 42 -5.55 10.40 0.98
N ARG A 43 -4.63 10.61 0.04
CA ARG A 43 -4.88 10.41 -1.38
C ARG A 43 -4.32 9.07 -1.83
N LYS A 44 -4.95 8.44 -2.82
CA LYS A 44 -4.42 7.22 -3.46
C LYS A 44 -2.97 7.45 -3.93
N GLY A 45 -2.08 6.53 -3.58
CA GLY A 45 -0.63 6.65 -3.81
C GLY A 45 0.16 7.30 -2.66
N GLN A 46 -0.49 7.93 -1.68
CA GLN A 46 0.18 8.56 -0.55
C GLN A 46 0.71 7.51 0.42
N ALA A 47 1.93 7.69 0.92
CA ALA A 47 2.48 6.86 1.99
C ALA A 47 1.69 7.04 3.29
N VAL A 48 1.28 5.92 3.89
CA VAL A 48 0.50 5.89 5.15
C VAL A 48 1.20 5.14 6.27
N ALA A 49 2.21 4.33 5.95
CA ALA A 49 3.10 3.73 6.94
C ALA A 49 4.50 3.50 6.37
N THR A 50 5.50 3.37 7.24
CA THR A 50 6.89 3.09 6.86
C THR A 50 7.51 2.01 7.73
N SER A 51 8.42 1.23 7.16
CA SER A 51 9.23 0.27 7.91
C SER A 51 10.58 0.87 8.30
N ARG A 52 11.29 0.24 9.24
CA ARG A 52 12.68 0.61 9.58
C ARG A 52 13.66 0.55 8.41
N TYR A 53 13.28 -0.13 7.31
CA TYR A 53 14.10 -0.31 6.12
C TYR A 53 13.75 0.68 5.00
N GLY A 54 12.86 1.64 5.27
CA GLY A 54 12.45 2.66 4.30
C GLY A 54 11.41 2.20 3.28
N ASN A 55 10.90 0.96 3.36
CA ASN A 55 9.73 0.55 2.57
C ASN A 55 8.48 1.26 3.09
N THR A 56 7.58 1.65 2.20
CA THR A 56 6.31 2.28 2.57
C THR A 56 5.11 1.38 2.26
N VAL A 57 4.03 1.59 3.01
CA VAL A 57 2.68 1.18 2.61
C VAL A 57 1.99 2.43 2.07
N ILE A 58 1.35 2.31 0.91
CA ILE A 58 0.60 3.40 0.29
C ILE A 58 -0.91 3.20 0.39
N ALA A 59 -1.66 4.29 0.44
CA ALA A 59 -3.11 4.26 0.34
C ALA A 59 -3.52 3.76 -1.05
N SER A 60 -4.27 2.66 -1.11
CA SER A 60 -4.76 2.10 -2.37
C SER A 60 -6.00 2.81 -2.92
N ILE A 61 -6.67 3.61 -2.07
CA ILE A 61 -7.77 4.52 -2.42
C ILE A 61 -7.52 5.88 -1.77
N SER A 62 -8.20 6.92 -2.25
CA SER A 62 -8.30 8.19 -1.53
C SER A 62 -9.43 8.11 -0.50
N GLY A 63 -9.27 8.78 0.62
CA GLY A 63 -10.25 8.70 1.69
C GLY A 63 -9.83 9.30 3.02
N MET A 64 -10.61 9.00 4.04
CA MET A 64 -10.33 9.35 5.43
C MET A 64 -9.86 8.11 6.20
N VAL A 65 -8.82 8.25 7.00
CA VAL A 65 -8.36 7.20 7.91
C VAL A 65 -9.38 7.05 9.04
N SER A 66 -10.19 6.00 9.00
CA SER A 66 -11.27 5.78 9.96
C SER A 66 -10.82 5.00 11.19
N ALA A 67 -9.77 4.18 11.06
CA ALA A 67 -9.18 3.48 12.20
C ALA A 67 -7.70 3.15 11.97
N ILE A 68 -6.93 3.12 13.06
CA ILE A 68 -5.63 2.46 13.15
C ILE A 68 -5.76 1.46 14.28
N THR A 69 -5.90 0.19 13.92
CA THR A 69 -6.19 -0.88 14.88
C THR A 69 -4.95 -1.68 15.20
N SER A 70 -4.94 -2.32 16.37
CA SER A 70 -4.01 -3.40 16.69
C SER A 70 -4.54 -4.78 16.31
N GLY A 71 -5.74 -4.90 15.70
CA GLY A 71 -6.26 -6.15 15.19
C GLY A 71 -7.72 -6.03 14.77
N LEU A 72 -8.09 -6.68 13.67
CA LEU A 72 -9.48 -6.86 13.27
C LEU A 72 -9.73 -8.33 12.93
N ASP A 73 -10.74 -8.86 13.62
CA ASP A 73 -11.14 -10.26 13.70
C ASP A 73 -11.71 -10.77 12.36
N SER A 74 -11.21 -11.91 11.89
CA SER A 74 -11.84 -12.71 10.85
C SER A 74 -11.44 -14.19 10.98
N ALA A 75 -11.92 -14.89 12.02
CA ALA A 75 -11.92 -16.36 12.17
C ALA A 75 -10.56 -17.13 12.08
N VAL A 76 -9.47 -16.46 11.71
CA VAL A 76 -8.09 -16.92 11.68
C VAL A 76 -7.32 -15.80 12.36
N ARG A 77 -6.95 -16.01 13.62
CA ARG A 77 -6.25 -15.01 14.44
C ARG A 77 -4.88 -14.71 13.84
N VAL A 78 -4.80 -13.73 12.96
CA VAL A 78 -3.56 -13.03 12.62
C VAL A 78 -3.69 -11.65 13.24
N HIS A 79 -3.06 -11.49 14.41
CA HIS A 79 -3.04 -10.23 15.15
C HIS A 79 -2.05 -9.27 14.45
N ALA A 80 -2.51 -8.57 13.42
CA ALA A 80 -1.70 -7.58 12.70
C ALA A 80 -2.29 -6.17 12.91
N PRO A 81 -1.48 -5.16 13.26
CA PRO A 81 -1.93 -3.77 13.22
C PRO A 81 -2.34 -3.41 11.78
N ALA A 82 -3.38 -2.59 11.61
CA ALA A 82 -3.90 -2.23 10.30
C ALA A 82 -4.44 -0.81 10.24
N ILE A 83 -4.38 -0.19 9.04
CA ILE A 83 -4.99 1.11 8.74
C ILE A 83 -6.27 0.85 7.95
N VAL A 84 -7.39 1.42 8.39
CA VAL A 84 -8.66 1.39 7.67
C VAL A 84 -8.89 2.76 7.03
N ILE A 85 -9.25 2.77 5.75
CA ILE A 85 -9.52 3.99 4.97
C ILE A 85 -10.91 3.86 4.37
N ASP A 86 -11.76 4.84 4.66
CA ASP A 86 -13.08 4.99 4.05
C ASP A 86 -12.97 5.92 2.84
N LYS A 87 -13.49 5.49 1.70
CA LYS A 87 -13.38 6.19 0.42
C LYS A 87 -13.95 7.60 0.47
N ASP A 88 -13.27 8.51 -0.22
CA ASP A 88 -13.81 9.80 -0.61
C ASP A 88 -13.60 10.06 -2.12
N GLU A 89 -14.02 11.23 -2.59
CA GLU A 89 -13.90 11.65 -3.99
C GLU A 89 -12.59 12.41 -4.27
N SER A 90 -11.60 12.36 -3.37
CA SER A 90 -10.34 13.07 -3.57
C SER A 90 -9.53 12.42 -4.70
N PRO A 91 -8.94 13.19 -5.62
CA PRO A 91 -8.18 12.62 -6.73
C PRO A 91 -6.93 11.88 -6.24
N PRO A 92 -6.45 10.84 -6.95
CA PRO A 92 -5.18 10.19 -6.65
C PRO A 92 -4.02 11.19 -6.74
N LEU A 93 -2.91 10.92 -6.05
CA LEU A 93 -1.67 11.63 -6.32
C LEU A 93 -1.25 11.37 -7.76
N ASN A 94 -0.89 12.45 -8.47
CA ASN A 94 -0.32 12.30 -9.79
C ASN A 94 1.20 11.97 -9.69
N PRO A 95 1.82 11.41 -10.74
CA PRO A 95 3.24 11.06 -10.71
C PRO A 95 4.19 12.24 -10.47
N GLU A 96 3.81 13.46 -10.85
CA GLU A 96 4.62 14.68 -10.65
C GLU A 96 4.59 15.14 -9.18
N GLU A 97 3.49 14.89 -8.47
CA GLU A 97 3.35 15.10 -7.03
C GLU A 97 4.16 14.07 -6.23
N LEU A 98 4.24 12.83 -6.74
CA LEU A 98 5.02 11.75 -6.14
C LEU A 98 6.52 11.86 -6.44
N PHE A 99 6.88 12.28 -7.65
CA PHE A 99 8.25 12.28 -8.15
C PHE A 99 8.55 13.57 -8.92
N THR A 100 9.71 14.18 -8.65
CA THR A 100 10.29 15.27 -9.44
C THR A 100 10.93 14.76 -10.75
N GLY A 101 10.23 13.86 -11.46
CA GLY A 101 10.68 13.22 -12.69
C GLY A 101 11.35 11.84 -12.51
N PRO A 102 11.74 11.19 -13.62
CA PRO A 102 12.32 9.84 -13.61
C PRO A 102 13.66 9.80 -12.85
N ALA A 103 14.02 8.61 -12.36
CA ALA A 103 15.37 8.40 -11.85
C ALA A 103 16.40 8.60 -12.97
N PRO A 104 17.53 9.27 -12.71
CA PRO A 104 18.62 9.36 -13.68
C PRO A 104 19.08 7.97 -14.14
N ALA A 105 19.40 7.85 -15.42
CA ALA A 105 19.92 6.59 -15.95
C ALA A 105 21.24 6.22 -15.25
N GLY A 106 21.33 4.97 -14.76
CA GLY A 106 22.49 4.49 -14.01
C GLY A 106 22.48 4.79 -12.52
N ASP A 107 21.49 5.54 -12.01
CA ASP A 107 21.35 5.83 -10.58
C ASP A 107 20.41 4.82 -9.92
N SER A 108 20.97 3.67 -9.51
CA SER A 108 20.23 2.59 -8.87
C SER A 108 19.65 2.98 -7.51
N GLU A 109 20.29 3.91 -6.79
CA GLU A 109 19.81 4.36 -5.48
C GLU A 109 18.57 5.25 -5.65
N ALA A 110 18.62 6.22 -6.57
CA ALA A 110 17.47 7.06 -6.87
C ALA A 110 16.29 6.27 -7.47
N ALA A 111 16.56 5.19 -8.20
CA ALA A 111 15.52 4.25 -8.65
C ALA A 111 14.92 3.46 -7.48
N LEU A 112 15.76 2.93 -6.58
CA LEU A 112 15.32 2.20 -5.39
C LEU A 112 14.46 3.08 -4.47
N LEU A 113 14.86 4.32 -4.23
CA LEU A 113 14.10 5.27 -3.41
C LEU A 113 12.73 5.58 -4.02
N ARG A 114 12.64 5.73 -5.35
CA ARG A 114 11.35 5.94 -6.04
C ARG A 114 10.45 4.71 -5.95
N LEU A 115 10.99 3.50 -6.11
CA LEU A 115 10.25 2.26 -5.93
C LEU A 115 9.69 2.16 -4.50
N ARG A 116 10.54 2.42 -3.50
CA ARG A 116 10.12 2.44 -2.09
C ARG A 116 9.04 3.49 -1.84
N ALA A 117 9.17 4.71 -2.38
CA ALA A 117 8.15 5.75 -2.27
C ALA A 117 6.82 5.34 -2.91
N ALA A 118 6.85 4.57 -4.00
CA ALA A 118 5.67 4.01 -4.67
C ALA A 118 5.05 2.81 -3.92
N GLY A 119 5.52 2.46 -2.73
CA GLY A 119 5.06 1.27 -2.00
C GLY A 119 5.56 -0.06 -2.60
N VAL A 120 6.53 -0.01 -3.51
CA VAL A 120 7.13 -1.20 -4.13
C VAL A 120 8.38 -1.58 -3.35
N ALA A 121 8.36 -2.75 -2.72
CA ALA A 121 9.55 -3.38 -2.16
C ALA A 121 10.17 -4.31 -3.22
N PRO A 122 11.24 -3.89 -3.92
CA PRO A 122 11.80 -4.70 -4.99
C PRO A 122 12.44 -5.97 -4.43
N PRO A 123 12.17 -7.16 -5.01
CA PRO A 123 12.61 -8.44 -4.46
C PRO A 123 14.13 -8.64 -4.49
N TRP A 124 14.86 -7.84 -5.28
CA TRP A 124 16.34 -7.85 -5.34
C TRP A 124 17.01 -6.90 -4.35
N ALA A 125 16.25 -5.99 -3.72
CA ALA A 125 16.78 -5.17 -2.63
C ALA A 125 16.58 -5.95 -1.32
N LEU A 126 17.66 -6.47 -0.76
CA LEU A 126 17.60 -7.16 0.53
C LEU A 126 17.02 -6.21 1.59
N PRO A 127 16.19 -6.70 2.53
CA PRO A 127 15.76 -5.91 3.67
C PRO A 127 17.00 -5.51 4.50
N GLY A 128 17.35 -4.22 4.54
CA GLY A 128 18.35 -3.69 5.46
C GLY A 128 19.79 -3.54 4.95
N THR A 129 20.00 -3.34 3.65
CA THR A 129 21.21 -2.68 3.13
C THR A 129 21.01 -1.18 3.01
#